data_AF-A0AAJ1T5G8-F1
#
_entry.id   AF-A0AAJ1T5G8-F1
#
_cell.length_a   1.000
_cell.length_b   1.000
_cell.length_c   1.000
_cell.angle_alpha   90.00
_cell.angle_beta   90.00
_cell.angle_gamma   90.00
#
_symmetry.space_group_name_H-M   'P 1'
#
loop_
_entity.id
_entity.type
_entity.pdbx_description
1 polymer ?
#
loop_
_entity_poly.entity_id
_entity_poly.type
_entity_poly.pdbx_seq_one_letter_code
_entity_poly.pdbx_strand_id
1 'polypeptide(L)' 'MKTETKQKECTYCSGSGYFQLLLGGSETCRHCEGNGKENVEEA' A
#
# COMPACT_ATOMS: atom_id res chain seq x y z
N MET A 1 -18.23 17.89 8.66
CA MET A 1 -17.45 16.74 9.19
C MET A 1 -16.80 16.07 8.00
N LYS A 2 -15.47 15.98 7.95
CA LYS A 2 -14.79 15.35 6.82
C LYS A 2 -14.95 13.84 6.97
N THR A 3 -15.72 13.22 6.09
CA THR A 3 -15.78 11.77 5.98
C THR A 3 -14.47 11.34 5.33
N GLU A 4 -13.42 11.21 6.14
CA GLU A 4 -12.19 10.55 5.72
C GLU A 4 -12.54 9.07 5.57
N THR A 5 -12.84 8.67 4.34
CA THR A 5 -12.70 7.28 3.90
C THR A 5 -11.26 6.92 4.22
N LYS A 6 -11.06 6.28 5.38
CA LYS A 6 -9.74 6.03 5.94
C LYS A 6 -9.12 4.93 5.07
N GLN A 7 -8.59 5.32 3.91
CA GLN A 7 -7.88 4.42 3.01
C GLN A 7 -6.77 3.81 3.85
N LYS A 8 -6.97 2.55 4.24
CA LYS A 8 -6.03 1.88 5.13
C LYS A 8 -4.73 1.71 4.37
N GLU A 9 -3.62 1.92 5.06
CA GLU A 9 -2.31 1.68 4.49
C GLU A 9 -2.17 0.19 4.16
N CYS A 10 -1.62 -0.11 2.99
CA CYS A 10 -1.40 -1.50 2.56
C CYS A 10 -0.62 -2.24 3.65
N THR A 11 -1.22 -3.29 4.22
CA THR A 11 -0.63 -4.00 5.37
C THR A 11 0.68 -4.71 5.00
N TYR A 12 0.87 -5.00 3.71
CA TYR A 12 2.05 -5.69 3.22
C TYR A 12 3.25 -4.75 3.14
N CYS A 13 3.13 -3.62 2.43
CA CYS A 13 4.23 -2.66 2.27
C CYS A 13 4.18 -1.51 3.30
N SER A 14 3.28 -1.59 4.27
CA SER A 14 3.05 -0.58 5.31
C SER A 14 2.94 0.84 4.74
N GLY A 15 2.10 1.02 3.73
CA GLY A 15 1.90 2.35 3.11
C GLY A 15 2.94 2.75 2.06
N SER A 16 4.07 2.03 1.95
CA SER A 16 5.20 2.48 1.11
C SER A 16 4.96 2.31 -0.40
N GLY A 17 4.11 1.36 -0.80
CA GLY A 17 3.89 1.01 -2.21
C GLY A 17 4.98 0.12 -2.82
N TYR A 18 6.09 -0.12 -2.13
CA TYR A 18 7.19 -0.98 -2.58
C TYR A 18 7.83 -1.71 -1.42
N PHE A 19 8.53 -2.80 -1.72
CA PHE A 19 9.37 -3.53 -0.77
C PHE A 19 10.83 -3.23 -1.06
N GLN A 20 11.61 -3.03 -0.01
CA GLN A 20 13.06 -2.84 -0.14
C GLN A 20 13.76 -4.20 -0.12
N LEU A 21 14.53 -4.49 -1.15
CA LEU A 21 15.20 -5.79 -1.32
C LEU A 21 16.50 -5.84 -0.51
N LEU A 22 16.83 -7.01 0.05
CA LEU A 22 18.07 -7.20 0.82
C LEU A 22 19.34 -6.93 0.01
N LEU A 23 19.31 -7.22 -1.30
CA LEU A 23 20.43 -6.99 -2.21
C LEU A 23 20.48 -5.54 -2.74
N GLY A 24 19.62 -4.67 -2.21
CA GLY A 24 19.42 -3.31 -2.68
C GLY A 24 18.36 -3.21 -3.77
N GLY A 25 17.78 -2.02 -3.90
CA GLY A 25 16.67 -1.75 -4.82
C GLY A 25 15.30 -1.94 -4.16
N SER A 26 14.26 -1.66 -4.94
CA SER A 26 12.87 -1.82 -4.53
C SER A 26 12.08 -2.59 -5.58
N GLU A 27 11.15 -3.42 -5.13
CA GLU A 27 10.13 -4.01 -5.99
C GLU A 27 8.78 -3.36 -5.69
N THR A 28 7.98 -3.12 -6.73
CA THR A 28 6.63 -2.59 -6.57
C THR A 28 5.77 -3.60 -5.80
N CYS A 29 5.08 -3.13 -4.77
CA CYS A 29 4.20 -3.98 -3.98
C CYS A 29 3.02 -4.43 -4.84
N ARG A 30 2.99 -5.70 -5.23
CA ARG A 30 1.92 -6.27 -6.07
C ARG A 30 0.54 -6.25 -5.43
N HIS A 31 0.45 -6.17 -4.10
CA HIS A 31 -0.84 -6.14 -3.41
C HIS A 31 -1.61 -4.84 -3.60
N CYS A 32 -0.89 -3.71 -3.66
CA CYS A 32 -1.47 -2.38 -3.83
C CYS A 32 -1.05 -1.72 -5.16
N GLU A 33 -0.38 -2.48 -6.02
CA GLU A 33 0.13 -2.05 -7.32
C GLU A 33 0.95 -0.74 -7.29
N GLY A 34 1.67 -0.50 -6.18
CA GLY A 34 2.46 0.71 -6.00
C GLY A 34 1.74 1.89 -5.36
N ASN A 35 0.44 1.79 -5.06
CA ASN A 35 -0.32 2.92 -4.50
C ASN A 35 -0.13 3.08 -2.97
N GLY A 36 0.34 2.04 -2.29
CA GLY A 36 0.53 2.05 -0.83
C GLY A 36 -0.77 1.94 -0.02
N LYS A 37 -1.91 1.74 -0.67
CA LYS A 37 -3.23 1.67 -0.02
C LYS A 37 -3.80 0.26 -0.12
N GLU A 38 -4.54 -0.16 0.89
CA GLU A 38 -5.36 -1.35 0.79
C GLU A 38 -6.45 -1.10 -0.25
N ASN A 39 -6.62 -2.05 -1.16
CA ASN A 39 -7.77 -2.10 -2.05
C ASN A 39 -8.96 -2.59 -1.21
N VAL A 40 -9.42 -1.75 -0.29
CA VAL A 40 -10.75 -1.88 0.31
C VAL A 40 -11.74 -1.51 -0.78
N GLU A 41 -12.05 -2.48 -1.64
CA GLU A 41 -13.31 -2.47 -2.37
C GLU A 41 -14.40 -2.46 -1.29
N GLU A 42 -14.94 -1.28 -1.00
CA GLU A 42 -16.08 -1.09 -0.11
C GLU A 42 -17.27 -1.81 -0.76
N ALA A 43 -17.44 -3.09 -0.40
CA ALA A 43 -18.58 -3.94 -0.74
C ALA A 43 -19.76 -3.71 0.22
#